data_AF-A0A538BZE1-F1
#
_entry.id   AF-A0A538BZE1-F1
#
_cell.length_a   1.000
_cell.length_b   1.000
_cell.length_c   1.000
_cell.angle_alpha   90.00
_cell.angle_beta   90.00
_cell.angle_gamma   90.00
#
_symmetry.space_group_name_H-M   'P 1'
#
loop_
_entity.id
_entity.type
_entity.pdbx_description
1 polymer ?
#
loop_
_entity_poly.entity_id
_entity_poly.type
_entity_poly.pdbx_seq_one_letter_code
_entity_poly.pdbx_strand_id
1 'polypeptide(L)' 'MDVPVTSADGGSRFGPLEAEVMDAVWAARAPVTVRKVMGHLNEGRAEPLAYTTVMTVMSRLA' A
#
# COMPACT_ATOMS: atom_id res chain seq x y z
N MET A 1 -10.76 -16.41 -30.30
CA MET A 1 -10.39 -16.76 -28.91
C MET A 1 -10.37 -15.45 -28.15
N ASP A 2 -11.44 -15.19 -27.40
CA ASP A 2 -11.56 -14.01 -26.55
C ASP A 2 -10.81 -14.31 -25.26
N VAL A 3 -9.69 -13.62 -25.04
CA VAL A 3 -8.98 -13.64 -23.75
C VAL A 3 -9.75 -12.72 -22.81
N PRO A 4 -10.21 -13.17 -21.63
CA PRO A 4 -10.83 -12.27 -20.69
C PRO A 4 -9.73 -11.36 -20.15
N VAL A 5 -9.74 -10.11 -20.57
CA VAL A 5 -9.09 -9.05 -19.82
C VAL A 5 -9.86 -8.96 -18.51
N THR A 6 -9.27 -9.44 -17.42
CA THR A 6 -9.73 -9.02 -16.09
C THR A 6 -9.30 -7.57 -15.94
N SER A 7 -10.05 -6.67 -16.57
CA SER A 7 -10.10 -5.27 -16.18
C SER A 7 -10.68 -5.27 -14.77
N ALA A 8 -9.84 -4.93 -13.78
CA ALA A 8 -10.37 -4.44 -12.53
C ALA A 8 -10.98 -3.06 -12.83
N ASP A 9 -12.29 -3.05 -13.01
CA ASP A 9 -13.10 -1.86 -13.23
C ASP A 9 -12.96 -0.87 -12.04
N GLY A 10 -12.58 0.37 -12.34
CA GLY A 10 -12.99 1.59 -11.65
C GLY A 10 -12.60 1.82 -10.17
N GLY A 11 -11.72 2.82 -9.93
CA GLY A 11 -12.01 3.83 -8.90
C GLY A 11 -11.10 3.99 -7.68
N SER A 12 -9.89 3.43 -7.64
CA SER A 12 -8.90 3.88 -6.63
C SER A 12 -8.15 5.11 -7.15
N ARG A 13 -8.16 6.22 -6.39
CA ARG A 13 -7.26 7.38 -6.64
C ARG A 13 -5.77 7.04 -6.48
N PHE A 14 -5.46 5.84 -5.98
CA PHE A 14 -4.15 5.41 -5.55
C PHE A 14 -3.63 4.25 -6.39
N GLY A 15 -2.31 4.26 -6.67
CA GLY A 15 -1.60 3.11 -7.21
C GLY A 15 -1.53 1.94 -6.20
N PRO A 16 -1.00 0.76 -6.60
CA PRO A 16 -1.08 -0.45 -5.77
C PRO A 16 -0.47 -0.30 -4.37
N LEU A 17 0.78 0.18 -4.28
CA LEU A 17 1.44 0.37 -2.99
C LEU A 17 0.82 1.51 -2.17
N GLU A 18 0.32 2.55 -2.84
CA GLU A 18 -0.38 3.65 -2.18
C GLU A 18 -1.69 3.16 -1.56
N ALA A 19 -2.45 2.32 -2.28
CA ALA A 19 -3.67 1.71 -1.76
C ALA A 19 -3.39 0.84 -0.53
N GLU A 20 -2.39 -0.04 -0.59
CA GLU A 20 -2.01 -0.86 0.57
C GLU A 20 -1.56 -0.01 1.78
N VAL A 21 -0.82 1.09 1.53
CA VAL A 21 -0.45 2.05 2.58
C VAL A 21 -1.68 2.69 3.18
N MET A 22 -2.64 3.13 2.37
CA MET A 22 -3.88 3.76 2.85
C MET A 22 -4.74 2.78 3.63
N ASP A 23 -4.82 1.51 3.21
CA ASP A 23 -5.51 0.46 3.95
C ASP A 23 -4.90 0.27 5.36
N ALA A 24 -3.57 0.19 5.45
CA ALA A 24 -2.86 0.08 6.73
C ALA A 24 -3.05 1.31 7.63
N VAL A 25 -3.08 2.52 7.05
CA VAL A 25 -3.30 3.77 7.78
C VAL A 25 -4.75 3.88 8.26
N TRP A 26 -5.74 3.59 7.41
CA TRP A 26 -7.15 3.67 7.75
C TRP A 26 -7.58 2.58 8.73
N ALA A 27 -6.94 1.41 8.72
CA ALA A 27 -7.19 0.35 9.71
C ALA A 27 -6.67 0.71 11.12
N ALA A 28 -5.72 1.66 11.22
CA ALA A 28 -5.12 2.01 12.50
C ALA A 28 -6.03 2.90 13.36
N ARG A 29 -6.19 2.55 14.64
CA ARG A 29 -6.99 3.34 15.61
C ARG A 29 -6.24 4.52 16.24
N ALA A 30 -4.98 4.73 15.85
CA ALA A 30 -4.10 5.76 16.39
C ALA A 30 -3.08 6.17 15.32
N PRO A 31 -2.41 7.34 15.45
CA PRO A 31 -1.36 7.75 14.53
C PRO A 31 -0.30 6.65 14.33
N VAL A 32 0.10 6.46 13.09
CA VAL A 32 1.08 5.43 12.70
C VAL A 32 2.40 6.06 12.29
N THR A 33 3.49 5.33 12.54
CA THR A 33 4.83 5.67 12.04
C THR A 33 5.11 4.90 10.76
N VAL A 34 6.04 5.40 9.94
CA VAL A 34 6.53 4.68 8.74
C VAL A 34 6.98 3.26 9.10
N ARG A 35 7.66 3.08 10.24
CA ARG A 35 8.12 1.76 10.68
C ARG A 35 6.97 0.81 10.98
N LYS A 36 5.87 1.29 11.56
CA LYS A 36 4.68 0.48 11.84
C LYS A 36 3.97 0.06 10.57
N VAL A 37 3.80 0.99 9.62
CA VAL A 37 3.21 0.71 8.30
C VAL A 37 4.09 -0.28 7.53
N MET A 38 5.41 -0.05 7.47
CA MET A 38 6.36 -0.97 6.83
C MET A 38 6.30 -2.37 7.44
N GLY A 39 6.18 -2.47 8.77
CA GLY A 39 6.00 -3.74 9.47
C GLY A 39 4.77 -4.49 8.94
N HIS A 40 3.61 -3.84 8.97
CA HIS A 40 2.35 -4.40 8.46
C HIS A 40 2.42 -4.79 6.98
N LEU A 41 2.97 -3.92 6.13
CA LEU A 41 3.06 -4.18 4.70
C LEU A 41 3.99 -5.35 4.36
N ASN A 42 5.01 -5.58 5.18
CA ASN A 42 5.96 -6.68 4.99
C ASN A 42 5.48 -8.00 5.60
N GLU A 43 4.32 -8.03 6.26
CA GLU A 43 3.72 -9.28 6.74
C GLU A 43 3.41 -10.20 5.55
N GLY A 44 4.11 -11.34 5.48
CA GLY A 44 3.91 -12.33 4.43
C GLY A 44 4.54 -11.99 3.07
N ARG A 45 5.30 -10.89 2.95
CA ARG A 45 6.06 -10.60 1.73
C ARG A 45 7.32 -11.45 1.66
N ALA A 46 7.57 -12.06 0.50
CA ALA A 46 8.82 -12.78 0.24
C ALA A 46 10.03 -11.84 0.16
N GLU A 47 9.85 -10.67 -0.46
CA GLU A 47 10.85 -9.61 -0.52
C GLU A 47 10.34 -8.38 0.27
N PRO A 48 10.96 -8.03 1.40
CA PRO A 48 10.54 -6.89 2.20
C PRO A 48 10.75 -5.55 1.50
N LEU A 49 9.78 -4.64 1.65
CA LEU A 49 9.92 -3.24 1.26
C LEU A 49 10.97 -2.55 2.11
N ALA A 50 11.82 -1.75 1.45
CA ALA A 50 12.74 -0.86 2.13
C ALA A 50 12.00 0.28 2.83
N TYR A 51 12.55 0.74 3.96
CA TYR A 51 11.98 1.84 4.75
C TYR A 51 11.76 3.11 3.92
N THR A 52 12.74 3.49 3.09
CA THR A 52 12.67 4.70 2.26
C THR A 52 11.59 4.63 1.19
N THR A 53 11.27 3.43 0.70
CA THR A 53 10.16 3.22 -0.22
C THR A 53 8.84 3.55 0.46
N VAL A 54 8.59 2.98 1.64
CA VAL A 54 7.37 3.24 2.42
C VAL A 54 7.30 4.71 2.85
N MET A 55 8.43 5.27 3.31
CA MET A 55 8.55 6.68 3.68
C MET A 55 8.15 7.62 2.52
N THR A 56 8.69 7.37 1.32
CA THR A 56 8.43 8.22 0.15
C THR A 56 6.99 8.11 -0.30
N VAL A 57 6.39 6.92 -0.25
CA VAL A 57 4.97 6.73 -0.58
C VAL A 57 4.07 7.45 0.43
N MET A 58 4.30 7.27 1.73
CA MET A 58 3.53 7.99 2.77
C MET A 58 3.66 9.51 2.63
N SER A 59 4.85 10.02 2.29
CA SER A 59 5.09 11.46 2.08
C SER A 59 4.28 12.03 0.90
N ARG A 60 4.01 11.23 -0.14
CA ARG A 60 3.22 11.64 -1.31
C ARG A 60 1.72 11.66 -1.06
N LEU A 61 1.26 10.99 0.00
CA LEU A 61 -0.16 10.88 0.38
C LEU A 61 -0.60 11.98 1.37
N ALA A 62 0.32 12.85 1.78
CA ALA A 62 0.08 13.94 2.75
C ALA A 62 -0.59 15.17 2.12
#